data_AF-A0A7U9SN36-F1
#
_entry.id   AF-A0A7U9SN36-F1
#
_cell.length_a   1.000
_cell.length_b   1.000
_cell.length_c   1.000
_cell.angle_alpha   90.00
_cell.angle_beta   90.00
_cell.angle_gamma   90.00
#
_symmetry.space_group_name_H-M   'P 1'
#
loop_
_entity.id
_entity.type
_entity.pdbx_description
1 polymer ?
#
loop_
_entity_poly.entity_id
_entity_poly.type
_entity_poly.pdbx_seq_one_letter_code
_entity_poly.pdbx_strand_id
1 'polypeptide(L)'
;MPLCLQCHTLEISHTVKQDEVYGLCGIYNVPYSSDIHIQSPNIAGINAISITRKPVMRDGVLVRYTHDMKVRVNVGRLLNRSKVSMADLRKADVKAMIDRIDRILSQKLHLSIQNSNSAEWVLGRLDCGIDLHMGTDEPEVLKTYMRLMHKGFTMNCKCEYTPYKGYDRLEVQSESVTLDNMAKTFTYNIYYKLLEWLKKNPFAPQTEADEIKNVIRIEKQLKGSKALKQLTPDKKRLFVLLDEDCTFALMGKIVAEVKELFGLGDHVTYDEAMHIIEVSPYGQDEKRRLQLLYASVDSFGYSGTIKILADQCGWDETVCKKKMNQCRKKIEALGISIAGLSLEDVELSGRTRLESIADVLQKEWDAGIIRKSKGAFGGMKYDARHGRWKCNFTYHDAAGASHRTTIAGRKGETREAVEMKVLEFIRENLKKNLKMAAGRQQEKIHCLQLAKHEIQNFRTTIIRKEMLATLDDCILQIDSRIKKISTSKIEKSGGMGYGL
;
A
#
# COMPACT_ATOMS: atom_id res chain seq x y z
N MET A 1 6.01 -8.37 4.04
CA MET A 1 6.19 -7.18 4.91
C MET A 1 4.86 -6.42 4.94
N PRO A 2 4.51 -5.66 6.00
CA PRO A 2 3.26 -4.92 6.02
C PRO A 2 3.25 -3.89 4.88
N LEU A 3 2.15 -3.82 4.13
CA LEU A 3 1.98 -2.83 3.07
C LEU A 3 2.07 -1.43 3.67
N CYS A 4 2.94 -0.58 3.11
CA CYS A 4 3.12 0.80 3.55
C CYS A 4 3.09 1.72 2.34
N LEU A 5 2.77 3.00 2.57
CA LEU A 5 2.86 3.99 1.49
C LEU A 5 4.30 4.04 0.99
N GLN A 6 4.49 3.91 -0.31
CA GLN A 6 5.81 4.01 -0.91
C GLN A 6 5.93 5.30 -1.71
N CYS A 7 7.15 5.75 -1.96
CA CYS A 7 7.44 6.93 -2.75
C CYS A 7 8.50 6.64 -3.78
N HIS A 8 8.21 7.01 -5.01
CA HIS A 8 9.19 6.98 -6.09
C HIS A 8 9.96 8.30 -6.15
N THR A 9 9.23 9.40 -6.36
CA THR A 9 9.79 10.74 -6.53
C THR A 9 9.03 11.76 -5.69
N LEU A 10 9.73 12.76 -5.17
CA LEU A 10 9.13 13.93 -4.55
C LEU A 10 9.79 15.21 -5.06
N GLU A 11 9.10 16.34 -4.90
CA GLU A 11 9.65 17.67 -5.18
C GLU A 11 9.47 18.52 -3.93
N ILE A 12 10.57 19.07 -3.43
CA ILE A 12 10.57 20.07 -2.35
C ILE A 12 11.01 21.42 -2.88
N SER A 13 10.55 22.49 -2.25
CA SER A 13 10.88 23.85 -2.65
C SER A 13 11.07 24.79 -1.47
N HIS A 14 11.97 25.75 -1.63
CA HIS A 14 12.28 26.79 -0.66
C HIS A 14 12.81 28.04 -1.35
N THR A 15 12.63 29.20 -0.73
CA THR A 15 13.23 30.44 -1.21
C THR A 15 14.66 30.54 -0.68
N VAL A 16 15.63 30.62 -1.59
CA VAL A 16 17.07 30.68 -1.26
C VAL A 16 17.65 32.07 -1.50
N LYS A 17 18.85 32.34 -0.97
CA LYS A 17 19.52 33.63 -1.13
C LYS A 17 20.18 33.74 -2.50
N GLN A 18 20.24 34.96 -3.04
CA GLN A 18 20.87 35.22 -4.35
C GLN A 18 22.32 34.74 -4.42
N ASP A 19 23.12 34.95 -3.37
CA ASP A 19 24.53 34.51 -3.34
C ASP A 19 24.67 32.98 -3.39
N GLU A 20 23.73 32.24 -2.80
CA GLU A 20 23.70 30.77 -2.88
C GLU A 20 23.34 30.31 -4.30
N VAL A 21 22.48 31.06 -5.01
CA VAL A 21 22.16 30.79 -6.42
C VAL A 21 23.39 31.03 -7.31
N TYR A 22 24.15 32.10 -7.08
CA TYR A 22 25.41 32.34 -7.79
C TYR A 22 26.41 31.21 -7.56
N GLY A 23 26.57 30.77 -6.31
CA GLY A 23 27.41 29.62 -5.97
C GLY A 23 26.99 28.35 -6.73
N LEU A 24 25.69 28.05 -6.76
CA LEU A 24 25.12 26.94 -7.53
C LEU A 24 25.37 27.06 -9.03
N CYS A 25 25.16 28.24 -9.62
CA CYS A 25 25.49 28.50 -11.02
C CYS A 25 26.95 28.20 -11.33
N GLY A 26 27.87 28.60 -10.44
CA GLY A 26 29.29 28.29 -10.55
C GLY A 26 29.60 26.80 -10.48
N ILE A 27 29.02 26.07 -9.53
CA ILE A 27 29.22 24.62 -9.35
C ILE A 27 28.82 23.83 -10.61
N TYR A 28 27.70 24.22 -11.23
CA TYR A 28 27.14 23.52 -12.40
C TYR A 28 27.51 24.15 -13.74
N ASN A 29 28.33 25.20 -13.74
CA ASN A 29 28.70 25.96 -14.93
C ASN A 29 27.49 26.38 -15.78
N VAL A 30 26.45 26.89 -15.12
CA VAL A 30 25.22 27.39 -15.77
C VAL A 30 25.10 28.89 -15.59
N PRO A 31 24.65 29.65 -16.61
CA PRO A 31 24.51 31.09 -16.50
C PRO A 31 23.43 31.46 -15.48
N TYR A 32 23.68 32.53 -14.73
CA TYR A 32 22.68 33.11 -13.84
C TYR A 32 21.60 33.82 -14.67
N SER A 33 20.37 33.32 -14.62
CA SER A 33 19.24 33.80 -15.42
C SER A 33 17.96 33.91 -14.58
N SER A 34 16.83 34.26 -15.20
CA SER A 34 15.51 34.25 -14.53
C SER A 34 15.05 32.84 -14.18
N ASP A 35 15.42 31.85 -15.00
CA ASP A 35 15.03 30.46 -14.85
C ASP A 35 16.25 29.57 -15.10
N ILE A 36 16.71 28.92 -14.03
CA ILE A 36 17.87 28.03 -14.04
C ILE A 36 17.36 26.60 -13.93
N HIS A 37 17.80 25.74 -14.84
CA HIS A 37 17.44 24.33 -14.85
C HIS A 37 18.70 23.45 -14.92
N ILE A 38 18.96 22.72 -13.85
CA ILE A 38 20.05 21.74 -13.76
C ILE A 38 19.41 20.36 -13.79
N GLN A 39 19.49 19.69 -14.93
CA GLN A 39 19.03 18.31 -15.10
C GLN A 39 20.15 17.36 -14.71
N SER A 40 19.83 16.29 -13.98
CA SER A 40 20.78 15.24 -13.59
C SER A 40 22.09 15.77 -12.98
N PRO A 41 22.04 16.48 -11.83
CA PRO A 41 23.19 17.16 -11.20
C PRO A 41 24.35 16.26 -10.73
N ASN A 42 24.44 15.02 -11.20
CA ASN A 42 25.40 14.00 -10.77
C ASN A 42 25.46 13.82 -9.24
N ILE A 43 24.32 13.96 -8.57
CA ILE A 43 24.15 13.70 -7.14
C ILE A 43 23.16 12.54 -7.00
N ALA A 44 23.57 11.50 -6.28
CA ALA A 44 22.74 10.33 -6.04
C ALA A 44 21.36 10.72 -5.46
N GLY A 45 20.30 10.34 -6.16
CA GLY A 45 18.92 10.61 -5.76
C GLY A 45 18.37 11.98 -6.15
N ILE A 46 19.18 12.93 -6.64
CA ILE A 46 18.67 14.21 -7.15
C ILE A 46 18.48 14.12 -8.66
N ASN A 47 17.24 14.24 -9.10
CA ASN A 47 16.89 14.18 -10.53
C ASN A 47 17.07 15.51 -11.23
N ALA A 48 16.66 16.59 -10.56
CA ALA A 48 16.72 17.93 -11.14
C ALA A 48 16.69 18.99 -10.03
N ILE A 49 17.31 20.12 -10.33
CA ILE A 49 17.22 21.35 -9.56
C ILE A 49 16.70 22.44 -10.50
N SER A 50 15.69 23.19 -10.07
CA SER A 50 15.19 24.34 -10.83
C SER A 50 15.07 25.55 -9.93
N ILE A 51 15.48 26.72 -10.39
CA ILE A 51 15.40 27.97 -9.65
C ILE A 51 14.68 28.99 -10.51
N THR A 52 13.59 29.56 -10.00
CA THR A 52 12.86 30.63 -10.66
C THR A 52 13.00 31.92 -9.86
N ARG A 53 13.45 32.98 -10.53
CA ARG A 53 13.57 34.32 -9.98
C ARG A 53 12.24 35.05 -10.08
N LYS A 54 11.69 35.49 -8.95
CA LYS A 54 10.42 36.22 -8.88
C LYS A 54 10.61 37.64 -8.37
N PRO A 55 10.01 38.66 -9.02
CA PRO A 55 9.99 40.01 -8.48
C PRO A 55 9.03 40.06 -7.29
N VAL A 56 9.46 40.70 -6.20
CA VAL A 56 8.60 41.08 -5.07
C VAL A 56 8.27 42.55 -5.23
N MET A 57 7.01 42.83 -5.54
CA MET A 57 6.49 44.18 -5.74
C MET A 57 5.82 44.67 -4.45
N ARG A 58 5.96 45.96 -4.14
CA ARG A 58 5.19 46.66 -3.10
C ARG A 58 4.70 47.97 -3.69
N ASP A 59 3.39 48.18 -3.69
CA ASP A 59 2.75 49.39 -4.25
C ASP A 59 3.17 49.68 -5.70
N GLY A 60 3.32 48.63 -6.52
CA GLY A 60 3.75 48.73 -7.91
C GLY A 60 5.26 48.93 -8.13
N VAL A 61 6.05 49.04 -7.07
CA VAL A 61 7.51 49.20 -7.13
C VAL A 61 8.22 47.88 -6.83
N LEU A 62 9.25 47.56 -7.61
CA LEU A 62 10.10 46.40 -7.36
C LEU A 62 10.93 46.62 -6.09
N VAL A 63 10.73 45.79 -5.07
CA VAL A 63 11.47 45.86 -3.80
C VAL A 63 12.72 44.98 -3.85
N ARG A 64 12.57 43.74 -4.31
CA ARG A 64 13.66 42.76 -4.41
C ARG A 64 13.27 41.61 -5.32
N TYR A 65 14.23 40.78 -5.67
CA TYR A 65 13.97 39.46 -6.22
C TYR A 65 14.03 38.38 -5.12
N THR A 66 13.21 37.35 -5.27
CA THR A 66 13.30 36.10 -4.51
C THR A 66 13.59 34.95 -5.46
N HIS A 67 14.31 33.95 -4.98
CA HIS A 67 14.73 32.80 -5.77
C HIS A 67 14.07 31.54 -5.23
N ASP A 68 13.04 31.05 -5.90
CA ASP A 68 12.36 29.83 -5.51
C ASP A 68 13.09 28.63 -6.10
N MET A 69 13.86 27.94 -5.25
CA MET A 69 14.55 26.72 -5.61
C MET A 69 13.61 25.53 -5.41
N LYS A 70 13.62 24.61 -6.37
CA LYS A 70 12.95 23.31 -6.30
C LYS A 70 13.96 22.21 -6.53
N VAL A 71 13.84 21.14 -5.76
CA VAL A 71 14.69 19.96 -5.85
C VAL A 71 13.79 18.75 -6.04
N ARG A 72 13.96 18.05 -7.17
CA ARG A 72 13.27 16.81 -7.48
C ARG A 72 14.13 15.62 -7.07
N VAL A 73 13.60 14.78 -6.20
CA VAL A 73 14.33 13.70 -5.52
C VAL A 73 13.71 12.36 -5.88
N ASN A 74 14.51 11.41 -6.34
CA ASN A 74 14.15 9.98 -6.38
C ASN A 74 14.55 9.33 -5.04
N VAL A 75 13.56 8.87 -4.29
CA VAL A 75 13.75 8.46 -2.89
C VAL A 75 14.53 7.15 -2.78
N GLY A 76 14.26 6.17 -3.65
CA GLY A 76 14.97 4.88 -3.67
C GLY A 76 16.48 5.05 -3.90
N ARG A 77 16.86 5.87 -4.89
CA ARG A 77 18.26 6.20 -5.19
C ARG A 77 18.90 7.04 -4.08
N LEU A 78 18.16 8.01 -3.53
CA LEU A 78 18.65 8.82 -2.41
C LEU A 78 18.99 7.93 -1.21
N LEU A 79 18.17 6.94 -0.90
CA LEU A 79 18.36 6.00 0.22
C LEU A 79 19.34 4.85 -0.10
N ASN A 80 19.84 4.77 -1.34
CA ASN A 80 20.69 3.68 -1.82
C ASN A 80 20.04 2.30 -1.60
N ARG A 81 18.73 2.20 -1.86
CA ARG A 81 17.97 0.95 -1.70
C ARG A 81 17.64 0.29 -3.02
N SER A 82 17.12 1.10 -3.95
CA SER A 82 16.71 0.63 -5.26
C SER A 82 16.79 1.77 -6.26
N LYS A 83 17.08 1.44 -7.52
CA LYS A 83 16.94 2.36 -8.65
C LYS A 83 15.56 2.31 -9.30
N VAL A 84 14.85 1.20 -9.12
CA VAL A 84 13.65 0.85 -9.88
C VAL A 84 12.39 0.82 -9.03
N SER A 85 12.48 0.33 -7.80
CA SER A 85 11.37 0.19 -6.85
C SER A 85 11.05 1.48 -6.11
N MET A 86 9.81 1.60 -5.67
CA MET A 86 9.42 2.67 -4.75
C MET A 86 10.03 2.41 -3.36
N ALA A 87 10.39 3.49 -2.67
CA ALA A 87 10.91 3.41 -1.31
C ALA A 87 9.79 3.54 -0.27
N ASP A 88 9.78 2.65 0.71
CA ASP A 88 8.85 2.71 1.84
C ASP A 88 8.94 4.04 2.61
N LEU A 89 7.79 4.67 2.88
CA LEU A 89 7.69 5.88 3.69
C LEU A 89 7.40 5.57 5.16
N ARG A 90 8.26 4.73 5.77
CA ARG A 90 8.25 4.52 7.22
C ARG A 90 8.94 5.70 7.90
N LYS A 91 8.59 5.99 9.16
CA LYS A 91 9.18 7.13 9.89
C LYS A 91 10.73 7.14 9.88
N ALA A 92 11.36 5.98 10.05
CA ALA A 92 12.81 5.84 10.01
C ALA A 92 13.38 6.15 8.62
N ASP A 93 12.67 5.76 7.56
CA ASP A 93 13.09 5.94 6.17
C ASP A 93 12.93 7.40 5.75
N VAL A 94 11.83 8.04 6.15
CA VAL A 94 11.59 9.47 5.96
C VAL A 94 12.63 10.30 6.71
N LYS A 95 12.99 9.91 7.95
CA LYS A 95 14.07 10.59 8.68
C LYS A 95 15.40 10.46 7.94
N ALA A 96 15.78 9.24 7.53
CA ALA A 96 17.01 9.02 6.77
C ALA A 96 17.02 9.78 5.43
N MET A 97 15.87 9.92 4.79
CA MET A 97 15.69 10.71 3.57
C MET A 97 15.97 12.19 3.85
N ILE A 98 15.32 12.79 4.86
CA ILE A 98 15.55 14.18 5.28
C ILE A 98 17.04 14.39 5.61
N ASP A 99 17.63 13.54 6.45
CA ASP A 99 19.04 13.64 6.85
C ASP A 99 20.01 13.55 5.66
N ARG A 100 19.64 12.83 4.59
CA ARG A 100 20.45 12.78 3.36
C ARG A 100 20.24 14.00 2.48
N ILE A 101 19.02 14.50 2.37
CA ILE A 101 18.74 15.74 1.63
C ILE A 101 19.47 16.90 2.31
N ASP A 102 19.38 17.04 3.63
CA ASP A 102 20.05 18.10 4.39
C ASP A 102 21.56 18.10 4.13
N ARG A 103 22.20 16.93 4.16
CA ARG A 103 23.62 16.78 3.81
C ARG A 103 23.94 17.17 2.38
N ILE A 104 23.08 16.82 1.41
CA ILE A 104 23.25 17.23 0.02
C ILE A 104 23.15 18.75 -0.09
N LEU A 105 22.10 19.35 0.49
CA LEU A 105 21.87 20.79 0.47
C LEU A 105 23.06 21.54 1.08
N SER A 106 23.59 21.09 2.22
CA SER A 106 24.68 21.78 2.90
C SER A 106 26.06 21.49 2.31
N GLN A 107 26.36 20.24 1.93
CA GLN A 107 27.73 19.81 1.57
C GLN A 107 27.99 19.76 0.06
N LYS A 108 26.97 19.56 -0.76
CA LYS A 108 27.10 19.45 -2.22
C LYS A 108 26.58 20.69 -2.93
N LEU A 109 25.51 21.28 -2.40
CA LEU A 109 24.90 22.51 -2.93
C LEU A 109 25.35 23.76 -2.18
N HIS A 110 26.12 23.60 -1.09
CA HIS A 110 26.69 24.68 -0.29
C HIS A 110 25.67 25.71 0.20
N LEU A 111 24.42 25.28 0.46
CA LEU A 111 23.41 26.12 1.08
C LEU A 111 23.75 26.38 2.55
N SER A 112 23.35 27.55 3.04
CA SER A 112 23.47 27.91 4.45
C SER A 112 22.69 26.95 5.36
N ILE A 113 23.03 26.92 6.65
CA ILE A 113 22.37 26.05 7.64
C ILE A 113 20.84 26.29 7.64
N GLN A 114 20.41 27.55 7.53
CA GLN A 114 18.99 27.91 7.47
C GLN A 114 18.28 27.30 6.26
N ASN A 115 18.92 27.34 5.10
CA ASN A 115 18.35 26.85 3.84
C ASN A 115 18.57 25.34 3.66
N SER A 116 19.41 24.70 4.48
CA SER A 116 19.71 23.27 4.39
C SER A 116 18.76 22.38 5.21
N ASN A 117 17.81 22.94 5.98
CA ASN A 117 16.81 22.16 6.71
C ASN A 117 15.64 21.76 5.79
N SER A 118 15.77 20.64 5.09
CA SER A 118 14.78 20.17 4.12
C SER A 118 13.47 19.74 4.74
N ALA A 119 13.45 19.39 6.04
CA ALA A 119 12.23 19.05 6.76
C ALA A 119 11.21 20.20 6.70
N GLU A 120 11.70 21.44 6.70
CA GLU A 120 10.90 22.66 6.67
C GLU A 120 10.59 23.17 5.26
N TRP A 121 11.17 22.56 4.22
CA TRP A 121 10.89 22.91 2.84
C TRP A 121 9.48 22.50 2.45
N VAL A 122 8.89 23.24 1.52
CA VAL A 122 7.54 22.98 1.01
C VAL A 122 7.57 21.76 0.11
N LEU A 123 6.82 20.72 0.44
CA LEU A 123 6.49 19.62 -0.44
C LEU A 123 5.58 20.16 -1.56
N GLY A 124 6.07 20.17 -2.79
CA GLY A 124 5.38 20.67 -3.98
C GLY A 124 4.77 19.56 -4.84
N ARG A 125 5.37 18.36 -4.80
CA ARG A 125 4.90 17.16 -5.49
C ARG A 125 5.27 15.91 -4.70
N LEU A 126 4.38 14.93 -4.70
CA LEU A 126 4.61 13.59 -4.14
C LEU A 126 4.09 12.54 -5.12
N ASP A 127 5.00 11.75 -5.68
CA ASP A 127 4.70 10.57 -6.50
C ASP A 127 4.80 9.35 -5.58
N CYS A 128 3.67 8.97 -5.00
CA CYS A 128 3.55 7.91 -4.00
C CYS A 128 2.65 6.78 -4.50
N GLY A 129 2.74 5.60 -3.92
CA GLY A 129 2.02 4.47 -4.45
C GLY A 129 2.41 3.14 -3.84
N ILE A 130 2.23 2.10 -4.64
CA ILE A 130 2.42 0.70 -4.27
C ILE A 130 3.07 -0.02 -5.45
N ASP A 131 4.17 -0.71 -5.19
CA ASP A 131 4.66 -1.80 -6.02
C ASP A 131 3.97 -3.09 -5.58
N LEU A 132 2.90 -3.45 -6.29
CA LEU A 132 2.09 -4.63 -5.99
C LEU A 132 2.75 -5.88 -6.59
N HIS A 133 3.15 -6.81 -5.73
CA HIS A 133 3.75 -8.07 -6.17
C HIS A 133 2.67 -9.10 -6.47
N MET A 134 2.50 -9.44 -7.74
CA MET A 134 1.37 -10.27 -8.19
C MET A 134 1.53 -11.77 -7.93
N GLY A 135 2.64 -12.20 -7.32
CA GLY A 135 2.91 -13.61 -7.03
C GLY A 135 3.21 -14.49 -8.26
N THR A 136 3.32 -13.88 -9.44
CA THR A 136 3.71 -14.53 -10.71
C THR A 136 4.67 -13.62 -11.47
N ASP A 137 5.68 -14.18 -12.14
CA ASP A 137 6.58 -13.47 -13.05
C ASP A 137 6.31 -13.81 -14.54
N GLU A 138 5.22 -14.54 -14.81
CA GLU A 138 4.73 -14.82 -16.17
C GLU A 138 4.26 -13.51 -16.84
N PRO A 139 4.99 -13.00 -17.87
CA PRO A 139 4.68 -11.70 -18.46
C PRO A 139 3.28 -11.65 -19.08
N GLU A 140 2.82 -12.76 -19.64
CA GLU A 140 1.51 -12.84 -20.29
C GLU A 140 0.36 -12.70 -19.28
N VAL A 141 0.50 -13.25 -18.07
CA VAL A 141 -0.48 -13.06 -17.00
C VAL A 141 -0.52 -11.60 -16.53
N LEU A 142 0.64 -10.95 -16.39
CA LEU A 142 0.73 -9.55 -15.97
C LEU A 142 0.15 -8.60 -17.03
N LYS A 143 0.38 -8.87 -18.33
CA LYS A 143 -0.28 -8.15 -19.42
C LYS A 143 -1.79 -8.35 -19.43
N THR A 144 -2.27 -9.56 -19.13
CA THR A 144 -3.72 -9.81 -19.01
C THR A 144 -4.36 -8.99 -17.90
N TYR A 145 -3.72 -8.85 -16.73
CA TYR A 145 -4.20 -7.94 -15.68
C TYR A 145 -4.37 -6.49 -16.17
N MET A 146 -3.40 -6.01 -16.95
CA MET A 146 -3.48 -4.68 -17.53
C MET A 146 -4.63 -4.58 -18.54
N ARG A 147 -4.80 -5.55 -19.45
CA ARG A 147 -5.95 -5.62 -20.40
C ARG A 147 -7.29 -5.57 -19.67
N LEU A 148 -7.43 -6.35 -18.60
CA LEU A 148 -8.67 -6.44 -17.82
C LEU A 148 -9.03 -5.13 -17.13
N MET A 149 -8.03 -4.36 -16.68
CA MET A 149 -8.30 -3.00 -16.18
C MET A 149 -8.99 -2.12 -17.22
N HIS A 150 -8.55 -2.18 -18.48
CA HIS A 150 -9.13 -1.37 -19.55
C HIS A 150 -10.61 -1.75 -19.81
N LYS A 151 -10.95 -3.04 -19.69
CA LYS A 151 -12.33 -3.54 -19.83
C LYS A 151 -13.22 -3.15 -18.64
N GLY A 152 -12.69 -3.31 -17.43
CA GLY A 152 -13.42 -3.09 -16.17
C GLY A 152 -13.50 -1.63 -15.70
N PHE A 153 -12.73 -0.73 -16.32
CA PHE A 153 -12.65 0.65 -15.89
C PHE A 153 -14.02 1.34 -15.94
N THR A 154 -14.42 1.90 -14.80
CA THR A 154 -15.72 2.57 -14.68
C THR A 154 -15.58 4.08 -14.67
N MET A 155 -16.34 4.77 -15.51
CA MET A 155 -16.41 6.24 -15.54
C MET A 155 -17.07 6.88 -14.31
N ASN A 156 -17.38 6.08 -13.28
CA ASN A 156 -17.76 6.60 -11.96
C ASN A 156 -16.63 7.27 -11.22
N CYS A 157 -15.41 6.93 -11.60
CA CYS A 157 -14.23 7.53 -11.02
C CYS A 157 -14.27 9.01 -11.36
N LYS A 158 -13.93 9.88 -10.42
CA LYS A 158 -13.75 11.32 -10.66
C LYS A 158 -12.55 11.59 -11.55
N CYS A 159 -12.24 10.68 -12.48
CA CYS A 159 -11.04 10.60 -13.27
C CYS A 159 -11.37 10.43 -14.75
N GLU A 160 -10.75 11.26 -15.56
CA GLU A 160 -10.65 11.12 -17.00
C GLU A 160 -9.61 10.05 -17.31
N TYR A 161 -10.05 9.05 -18.05
CA TYR A 161 -9.19 7.96 -18.51
C TYR A 161 -8.47 8.39 -19.77
N THR A 162 -7.14 8.32 -19.75
CA THR A 162 -6.32 8.48 -20.95
C THR A 162 -5.60 7.14 -21.21
N PRO A 163 -5.98 6.40 -22.27
CA PRO A 163 -5.18 5.27 -22.71
C PRO A 163 -3.80 5.80 -23.10
N TYR A 164 -2.74 5.11 -22.70
CA TYR A 164 -1.39 5.49 -23.08
C TYR A 164 -1.27 5.48 -24.61
N LYS A 165 -0.95 6.63 -25.21
CA LYS A 165 -0.76 6.81 -26.67
C LYS A 165 0.61 6.28 -27.11
N GLY A 166 0.89 5.02 -26.85
CA GLY A 166 2.00 4.30 -27.46
C GLY A 166 1.49 3.56 -28.69
N TYR A 167 1.46 4.23 -29.84
CA TYR A 167 1.29 3.67 -31.20
C TYR A 167 0.24 2.55 -31.39
N ASP A 168 -0.97 2.92 -31.84
CA ASP A 168 -1.92 2.26 -32.77
C ASP A 168 -2.06 0.72 -32.91
N ARG A 169 -1.48 -0.10 -32.02
CA ARG A 169 -1.71 -1.55 -31.98
C ARG A 169 -2.42 -1.93 -30.68
N LEU A 170 -3.46 -2.75 -30.80
CA LEU A 170 -4.21 -3.36 -29.67
C LEU A 170 -3.27 -4.00 -28.63
N GLU A 171 -2.11 -4.47 -29.08
CA GLU A 171 -1.02 -5.04 -28.29
C GLU A 171 -0.45 -4.07 -27.22
N VAL A 172 -0.43 -2.75 -27.46
CA VAL A 172 0.23 -1.75 -26.58
C VAL A 172 -0.76 -1.04 -25.65
N GLN A 173 -2.07 -1.22 -25.87
CA GLN A 173 -3.11 -0.79 -24.93
C GLN A 173 -3.12 -1.62 -23.63
N SER A 174 -2.16 -2.51 -23.42
CA SER A 174 -2.12 -3.51 -22.35
C SER A 174 -0.99 -3.30 -21.33
N GLU A 175 -0.39 -2.11 -21.27
CA GLU A 175 0.87 -1.94 -20.53
C GLU A 175 0.85 -0.85 -19.48
N SER A 176 0.00 0.17 -19.66
CA SER A 176 -0.16 1.25 -18.69
C SER A 176 -1.48 1.99 -18.83
N VAL A 177 -1.93 2.55 -17.71
CA VAL A 177 -3.12 3.37 -17.59
C VAL A 177 -2.74 4.68 -16.92
N THR A 178 -3.18 5.81 -17.48
CA THR A 178 -3.13 7.11 -16.81
C THR A 178 -4.55 7.62 -16.55
N LEU A 179 -4.82 7.99 -15.30
CA LEU A 179 -6.12 8.50 -14.86
C LEU A 179 -5.92 9.86 -14.20
N ASP A 180 -6.43 10.91 -14.83
CA ASP A 180 -6.36 12.25 -14.29
C ASP A 180 -7.67 12.59 -13.60
N ASN A 181 -7.63 13.01 -12.35
CA ASN A 181 -8.87 13.41 -11.71
C ASN A 181 -9.44 14.70 -12.37
N MET A 182 -10.76 14.84 -12.46
CA MET A 182 -11.41 15.99 -13.12
C MET A 182 -11.00 17.34 -12.52
N ALA A 183 -10.65 17.36 -11.23
CA ALA A 183 -10.16 18.56 -10.55
C ALA A 183 -8.66 18.84 -10.78
N LYS A 184 -7.97 17.99 -11.55
CA LYS A 184 -6.53 18.03 -11.88
C LYS A 184 -5.60 18.19 -10.67
N THR A 185 -6.02 17.63 -9.55
CA THR A 185 -5.25 17.58 -8.30
C THR A 185 -4.36 16.34 -8.23
N PHE A 186 -4.73 15.23 -8.89
CA PHE A 186 -3.90 14.04 -8.89
C PHE A 186 -4.04 13.25 -10.18
N THR A 187 -3.00 12.48 -10.47
CA THR A 187 -2.93 11.54 -11.59
C THR A 187 -2.57 10.16 -11.04
N TYR A 188 -3.26 9.10 -11.45
CA TYR A 188 -2.79 7.74 -11.26
C TYR A 188 -2.06 7.26 -12.51
N ASN A 189 -0.91 6.62 -12.33
CA ASN A 189 -0.24 5.83 -13.35
C ASN A 189 -0.15 4.39 -12.87
N ILE A 190 -0.78 3.47 -13.59
CA ILE A 190 -0.76 2.05 -13.27
C ILE A 190 -0.12 1.31 -14.42
N TYR A 191 0.88 0.48 -14.17
CA TYR A 191 1.63 -0.15 -15.26
C TYR A 191 2.42 -1.39 -14.82
N TYR A 192 2.68 -2.28 -15.78
CA TYR A 192 3.62 -3.37 -15.59
C TYR A 192 5.06 -2.83 -15.55
N LYS A 193 5.69 -2.89 -14.37
CA LYS A 193 6.90 -2.12 -14.08
C LYS A 193 8.12 -2.59 -14.88
N LEU A 194 8.32 -3.89 -15.05
CA LEU A 194 9.45 -4.42 -15.81
C LEU A 194 9.40 -3.95 -17.27
N LEU A 195 8.23 -4.05 -17.90
CA LEU A 195 8.05 -3.69 -19.29
C LEU A 195 8.31 -2.18 -19.50
N GLU A 196 7.78 -1.32 -18.63
CA GLU A 196 8.07 0.11 -18.66
C GLU A 196 9.55 0.42 -18.47
N TRP A 197 10.23 -0.31 -17.57
CA TRP A 197 11.65 -0.11 -17.28
C TRP A 197 12.54 -0.50 -18.46
N LEU A 198 12.30 -1.67 -19.07
CA LEU A 198 13.07 -2.16 -20.22
C LEU A 198 12.89 -1.30 -21.46
N LYS A 199 11.71 -0.67 -21.65
CA LYS A 199 11.50 0.29 -22.74
C LYS A 199 12.38 1.52 -22.61
N LYS A 200 12.59 2.01 -21.39
CA LYS A 200 13.45 3.17 -21.11
C LYS A 200 14.92 2.78 -20.97
N ASN A 201 15.19 1.53 -20.62
CA ASN A 201 16.53 1.00 -20.35
C ASN A 201 16.68 -0.39 -21.00
N PRO A 202 16.88 -0.47 -22.34
CA PRO A 202 16.95 -1.75 -23.05
C PRO A 202 18.07 -2.68 -22.58
N PHE A 203 19.08 -2.13 -21.92
CA PHE A 203 20.25 -2.84 -21.38
C PHE A 203 20.28 -2.84 -19.85
N ALA A 204 19.11 -2.78 -19.20
CA ALA A 204 19.02 -2.80 -17.74
C ALA A 204 19.69 -4.07 -17.17
N PRO A 205 20.47 -3.97 -16.08
CA PRO A 205 21.02 -5.13 -15.40
C PRO A 205 19.94 -6.12 -14.98
N GLN A 206 20.22 -7.43 -15.10
CA GLN A 206 19.27 -8.48 -14.70
C GLN A 206 18.83 -8.34 -13.25
N THR A 207 19.72 -7.89 -12.35
CA THR A 207 19.38 -7.62 -10.94
C THR A 207 18.29 -6.57 -10.77
N GLU A 208 18.23 -5.56 -11.66
CA GLU A 208 17.17 -4.55 -11.64
C GLU A 208 15.88 -5.13 -12.23
N ALA A 209 15.97 -5.99 -13.25
CA ALA A 209 14.82 -6.67 -13.82
C ALA A 209 14.16 -7.64 -12.82
N ASP A 210 14.96 -8.44 -12.12
CA ASP A 210 14.50 -9.42 -11.13
C ASP A 210 13.78 -8.77 -9.95
N GLU A 211 14.13 -7.53 -9.60
CA GLU A 211 13.49 -6.77 -8.54
C GLU A 211 12.03 -6.40 -8.86
N ILE A 212 11.70 -6.24 -10.16
CA ILE A 212 10.42 -5.70 -10.64
C ILE A 212 9.67 -6.63 -11.60
N LYS A 213 10.18 -7.84 -11.84
CA LYS A 213 9.63 -8.78 -12.84
C LYS A 213 8.19 -9.23 -12.57
N ASN A 214 7.74 -9.17 -11.32
CA ASN A 214 6.39 -9.54 -10.90
C ASN A 214 5.56 -8.35 -10.39
N VAL A 215 5.95 -7.11 -10.73
CA VAL A 215 5.39 -5.90 -10.14
C VAL A 215 4.43 -5.18 -11.09
N ILE A 216 3.20 -4.96 -10.63
CA ILE A 216 2.32 -3.92 -11.16
C ILE A 216 2.47 -2.70 -10.25
N ARG A 217 2.94 -1.59 -10.80
CA ARG A 217 3.06 -0.34 -10.04
C ARG A 217 1.76 0.43 -10.11
N ILE A 218 1.28 0.89 -8.97
CA ILE A 218 0.15 1.81 -8.81
C ILE A 218 0.69 3.11 -8.22
N GLU A 219 0.95 4.12 -9.05
CA GLU A 219 1.53 5.40 -8.65
C GLU A 219 0.49 6.52 -8.67
N LYS A 220 0.20 7.13 -7.52
CA LYS A 220 -0.56 8.38 -7.38
C LYS A 220 0.39 9.58 -7.30
N GLN A 221 0.29 10.47 -8.28
CA GLN A 221 1.01 11.74 -8.33
C GLN A 221 0.15 12.85 -7.74
N LEU A 222 0.52 13.37 -6.58
CA LEU A 222 -0.09 14.54 -5.95
C LEU A 222 0.69 15.79 -6.34
N LYS A 223 0.05 16.71 -7.07
CA LYS A 223 0.71 17.94 -7.57
C LYS A 223 0.06 19.19 -7.00
N GLY A 224 0.90 20.06 -6.45
CA GLY A 224 0.48 21.36 -5.95
C GLY A 224 -0.28 21.32 -4.63
N SER A 225 -0.54 22.52 -4.12
CA SER A 225 -0.97 22.69 -2.72
C SER A 225 -2.34 22.09 -2.42
N LYS A 226 -3.28 22.10 -3.37
CA LYS A 226 -4.64 21.55 -3.18
C LYS A 226 -4.62 20.03 -3.05
N ALA A 227 -3.76 19.36 -3.83
CA ALA A 227 -3.61 17.91 -3.79
C ALA A 227 -2.96 17.44 -2.49
N LEU A 228 -1.92 18.15 -2.06
CA LEU A 228 -1.14 17.79 -0.88
C LEU A 228 -1.86 18.07 0.45
N LYS A 229 -2.95 18.86 0.43
CA LYS A 229 -3.89 18.94 1.58
C LYS A 229 -4.49 17.59 1.98
N GLN A 230 -4.42 16.58 1.11
CA GLN A 230 -4.82 15.21 1.45
C GLN A 230 -3.96 14.58 2.55
N LEU A 231 -2.73 15.07 2.75
CA LEU A 231 -1.83 14.66 3.85
C LEU A 231 -2.18 15.41 5.13
N THR A 232 -2.18 16.75 5.11
CA THR A 232 -2.68 17.58 6.23
C THR A 232 -3.29 18.90 5.75
N PRO A 233 -4.25 19.48 6.48
CA PRO A 233 -4.83 20.79 6.16
C PRO A 233 -3.81 21.94 6.19
N ASP A 234 -2.85 21.87 7.13
CA ASP A 234 -2.05 23.04 7.55
C ASP A 234 -0.55 22.93 7.22
N LYS A 235 -0.02 21.73 6.97
CA LYS A 235 1.43 21.50 6.84
C LYS A 235 1.76 20.97 5.45
N LYS A 236 2.26 21.88 4.60
CA LYS A 236 2.80 21.57 3.27
C LYS A 236 4.30 21.28 3.32
N ARG A 237 4.87 20.98 4.49
CA ARG A 237 6.31 20.82 4.67
C ARG A 237 6.72 19.34 4.62
N LEU A 238 7.94 19.04 4.19
CA LEU A 238 8.41 17.67 4.02
C LEU A 238 8.27 16.84 5.31
N PHE A 239 8.48 17.43 6.48
CA PHE A 239 8.37 16.75 7.78
C PHE A 239 6.99 16.10 8.01
N VAL A 240 5.95 16.52 7.29
CA VAL A 240 4.62 15.91 7.38
C VAL A 240 4.64 14.40 7.12
N LEU A 241 5.59 13.93 6.31
CA LEU A 241 5.76 12.49 6.02
C LEU A 241 6.32 11.70 7.23
N LEU A 242 6.83 12.38 8.27
CA LEU A 242 7.23 11.74 9.53
C LEU A 242 6.04 11.32 10.39
N ASP A 243 4.85 11.85 10.10
CA ASP A 243 3.60 11.47 10.73
C ASP A 243 3.04 10.21 10.05
N GLU A 244 3.19 9.07 10.74
CA GLU A 244 2.74 7.77 10.24
C GLU A 244 1.21 7.67 10.11
N ASP A 245 0.46 8.49 10.85
CA ASP A 245 -1.01 8.53 10.72
C ASP A 245 -1.40 9.20 9.40
N CYS A 246 -0.67 10.25 8.98
CA CYS A 246 -0.88 10.89 7.69
C CYS A 246 -0.56 9.96 6.52
N THR A 247 0.60 9.27 6.55
CA THR A 247 0.99 8.36 5.47
C THR A 247 0.08 7.13 5.42
N PHE A 248 -0.35 6.61 6.58
CA PHE A 248 -1.32 5.52 6.65
C PHE A 248 -2.71 5.93 6.15
N ALA A 249 -3.20 7.11 6.51
CA ALA A 249 -4.48 7.62 6.03
C ALA A 249 -4.48 7.84 4.50
N LEU A 250 -3.39 8.37 3.94
CA LEU A 250 -3.25 8.50 2.49
C LEU A 250 -3.20 7.13 1.80
N MET A 251 -2.47 6.17 2.38
CA MET A 251 -2.44 4.80 1.87
C MET A 251 -3.82 4.15 1.86
N GLY A 252 -4.60 4.29 2.94
CA GLY A 252 -5.97 3.77 3.01
C GLY A 252 -6.89 4.39 1.95
N LYS A 253 -6.71 5.69 1.64
CA LYS A 253 -7.41 6.34 0.51
C LYS A 253 -6.99 5.76 -0.84
N ILE A 254 -5.69 5.54 -1.07
CA ILE A 254 -5.19 4.91 -2.30
C ILE A 254 -5.80 3.51 -2.46
N VAL A 255 -5.78 2.69 -1.41
CA VAL A 255 -6.36 1.34 -1.45
C VAL A 255 -7.85 1.39 -1.79
N ALA A 256 -8.62 2.27 -1.15
CA ALA A 256 -10.04 2.42 -1.44
C ALA A 256 -10.29 2.89 -2.88
N GLU A 257 -9.57 3.91 -3.35
CA GLU A 257 -9.68 4.44 -4.71
C GLU A 257 -9.30 3.38 -5.76
N VAL A 258 -8.24 2.60 -5.52
CA VAL A 258 -7.84 1.49 -6.39
C VAL A 258 -8.93 0.42 -6.47
N LYS A 259 -9.56 0.05 -5.35
CA LYS A 259 -10.67 -0.90 -5.39
C LYS A 259 -11.86 -0.39 -6.19
N GLU A 260 -12.18 0.91 -6.09
CA GLU A 260 -13.24 1.51 -6.91
C GLU A 260 -12.89 1.47 -8.41
N LEU A 261 -11.62 1.73 -8.72
CA LEU A 261 -11.07 1.76 -10.08
C LEU A 261 -11.12 0.38 -10.77
N PHE A 262 -10.68 -0.65 -10.07
CA PHE A 262 -10.54 -2.01 -10.62
C PHE A 262 -11.81 -2.85 -10.45
N GLY A 263 -12.67 -2.48 -9.49
CA GLY A 263 -13.76 -3.35 -9.06
C GLY A 263 -13.30 -4.45 -8.13
N LEU A 264 -14.28 -5.25 -7.71
CA LEU A 264 -14.10 -6.35 -6.78
C LEU A 264 -14.40 -7.69 -7.48
N GLY A 265 -13.89 -8.77 -6.91
CA GLY A 265 -14.17 -10.13 -7.39
C GLY A 265 -13.25 -10.56 -8.53
N ASP A 266 -13.09 -11.87 -8.65
CA ASP A 266 -12.14 -12.48 -9.57
C ASP A 266 -12.56 -12.31 -11.04
N HIS A 267 -11.58 -12.25 -11.94
CA HIS A 267 -11.83 -12.29 -13.36
C HIS A 267 -12.00 -13.75 -13.78
N VAL A 268 -13.15 -14.07 -14.38
CA VAL A 268 -13.52 -15.43 -14.80
C VAL A 268 -13.96 -15.42 -16.26
N THR A 269 -13.99 -16.60 -16.88
CA THR A 269 -14.54 -16.74 -18.23
C THR A 269 -16.03 -16.41 -18.28
N TYR A 270 -16.54 -16.13 -19.48
CA TYR A 270 -17.96 -15.87 -19.69
C TYR A 270 -18.85 -17.01 -19.17
N ASP A 271 -18.53 -18.26 -19.49
CA ASP A 271 -19.33 -19.43 -19.08
C ASP A 271 -19.38 -19.58 -17.56
N GLU A 272 -18.26 -19.37 -16.88
CA GLU A 272 -18.19 -19.42 -15.42
C GLU A 272 -19.01 -18.29 -14.79
N ALA A 273 -18.91 -17.07 -15.31
CA ALA A 273 -19.72 -15.94 -14.85
C ALA A 273 -21.22 -16.18 -15.05
N MET A 274 -21.63 -16.68 -16.22
CA MET A 274 -23.03 -16.99 -16.50
C MET A 274 -23.58 -18.03 -15.54
N HIS A 275 -22.80 -19.09 -15.27
CA HIS A 275 -23.16 -20.11 -14.30
C HIS A 275 -23.32 -19.53 -12.88
N ILE A 276 -22.37 -18.72 -12.42
CA ILE A 276 -22.41 -18.07 -11.10
C ILE A 276 -23.66 -17.18 -10.96
N ILE A 277 -24.01 -16.41 -12.00
CA ILE A 277 -25.21 -15.56 -11.98
C ILE A 277 -26.47 -16.43 -11.99
N GLU A 278 -26.50 -17.51 -12.77
CA GLU A 278 -27.68 -18.39 -12.88
C GLU A 278 -28.00 -19.10 -11.56
N VAL A 279 -26.99 -19.55 -10.81
CA VAL A 279 -27.20 -20.22 -9.52
C VAL A 279 -27.30 -19.24 -8.33
N SER A 280 -27.20 -17.93 -8.58
CA SER A 280 -27.27 -16.89 -7.54
C SER A 280 -28.68 -16.79 -6.89
N PRO A 281 -28.81 -16.16 -5.70
CA PRO A 281 -30.09 -16.00 -5.02
C PRO A 281 -30.99 -14.91 -5.65
N TYR A 282 -30.58 -14.27 -6.75
CA TYR A 282 -31.38 -13.22 -7.39
C TYR A 282 -32.61 -13.79 -8.12
N GLY A 283 -33.67 -12.98 -8.24
CA GLY A 283 -34.85 -13.34 -9.03
C GLY A 283 -34.54 -13.41 -10.54
N GLN A 284 -35.36 -14.13 -11.31
CA GLN A 284 -35.10 -14.41 -12.73
C GLN A 284 -34.91 -13.14 -13.59
N ASP A 285 -35.75 -12.12 -13.40
CA ASP A 285 -35.60 -10.84 -14.11
C ASP A 285 -34.27 -10.14 -13.80
N GLU A 286 -33.81 -10.25 -12.55
CA GLU A 286 -32.55 -9.67 -12.11
C GLU A 286 -31.38 -10.44 -12.68
N LYS A 287 -31.41 -11.79 -12.64
CA LYS A 287 -30.39 -12.65 -13.26
C LYS A 287 -30.19 -12.30 -14.73
N ARG A 288 -31.29 -12.22 -15.48
CA ARG A 288 -31.26 -11.83 -16.91
C ARG A 288 -30.63 -10.46 -17.12
N ARG A 289 -30.93 -9.47 -16.27
CA ARG A 289 -30.29 -8.14 -16.33
C ARG A 289 -28.80 -8.20 -16.07
N LEU A 290 -28.36 -8.99 -15.09
CA LEU A 290 -26.94 -9.14 -14.77
C LEU A 290 -26.19 -9.85 -15.89
N GLN A 291 -26.75 -10.93 -16.45
CA GLN A 291 -26.20 -11.65 -17.60
C GLN A 291 -26.04 -10.74 -18.82
N LEU A 292 -27.09 -9.98 -19.16
CA LEU A 292 -27.05 -9.02 -20.28
C LEU A 292 -25.99 -7.94 -20.08
N LEU A 293 -25.88 -7.40 -18.87
CA LEU A 293 -24.86 -6.40 -18.57
C LEU A 293 -23.46 -6.99 -18.71
N TYR A 294 -23.21 -8.17 -18.13
CA TYR A 294 -21.92 -8.83 -18.20
C TYR A 294 -21.50 -9.08 -19.65
N ALA A 295 -22.39 -9.66 -20.47
CA ALA A 295 -22.15 -9.90 -21.89
C ALA A 295 -21.84 -8.60 -22.66
N SER A 296 -22.53 -7.52 -22.33
CA SER A 296 -22.32 -6.21 -22.97
C SER A 296 -20.97 -5.60 -22.58
N VAL A 297 -20.57 -5.72 -21.32
CA VAL A 297 -19.27 -5.20 -20.85
C VAL A 297 -18.11 -6.03 -21.41
N ASP A 298 -18.28 -7.34 -21.51
CA ASP A 298 -17.29 -8.23 -22.14
C ASP A 298 -17.06 -7.86 -23.61
N SER A 299 -18.14 -7.55 -24.33
CA SER A 299 -18.09 -7.23 -25.77
C SER A 299 -17.61 -5.81 -26.07
N PHE A 300 -18.02 -4.82 -25.27
CA PHE A 300 -17.86 -3.39 -25.61
C PHE A 300 -17.03 -2.59 -24.60
N GLY A 301 -16.60 -3.22 -23.51
CA GLY A 301 -16.04 -2.54 -22.34
C GLY A 301 -17.09 -1.69 -21.61
N TYR A 302 -16.82 -1.39 -20.34
CA TYR A 302 -17.80 -0.72 -19.48
C TYR A 302 -18.26 0.64 -20.03
N SER A 303 -17.32 1.45 -20.52
CA SER A 303 -17.63 2.77 -21.10
C SER A 303 -18.40 2.67 -22.42
N GLY A 304 -18.07 1.69 -23.27
CA GLY A 304 -18.79 1.45 -24.51
C GLY A 304 -20.23 1.01 -24.27
N THR A 305 -20.45 0.13 -23.29
CA THR A 305 -21.81 -0.28 -22.89
C THR A 305 -22.67 0.89 -22.41
N ILE A 306 -22.11 1.83 -21.63
CA ILE A 306 -22.86 3.04 -21.20
C ILE A 306 -23.38 3.81 -22.42
N LYS A 307 -22.50 4.05 -23.41
CA LYS A 307 -22.82 4.82 -24.60
C LYS A 307 -23.90 4.13 -25.42
N ILE A 308 -23.75 2.82 -25.66
CA ILE A 308 -24.74 2.01 -26.40
C ILE A 308 -26.11 2.07 -25.70
N LEU A 309 -26.15 1.92 -24.38
CA LEU A 309 -27.41 1.98 -23.62
C LEU A 309 -28.04 3.37 -23.66
N ALA A 310 -27.25 4.44 -23.56
CA ALA A 310 -27.74 5.80 -23.68
C ALA A 310 -28.38 6.04 -25.06
N ASP A 311 -27.69 5.63 -26.12
CA ASP A 311 -28.14 5.78 -27.51
C ASP A 311 -29.41 4.95 -27.79
N GLN A 312 -29.45 3.68 -27.37
CA GLN A 312 -30.58 2.78 -27.64
C GLN A 312 -31.83 3.10 -26.80
N CYS A 313 -31.64 3.55 -25.56
CA CYS A 313 -32.76 3.82 -24.65
C CYS A 313 -33.23 5.29 -24.68
N GLY A 314 -32.52 6.17 -25.39
CA GLY A 314 -32.73 7.62 -25.32
C GLY A 314 -32.54 8.17 -23.89
N TRP A 315 -31.71 7.51 -23.08
CA TRP A 315 -31.48 7.89 -21.70
C TRP A 315 -30.29 8.83 -21.59
N ASP A 316 -30.37 9.75 -20.62
CA ASP A 316 -29.19 10.51 -20.19
C ASP A 316 -28.09 9.55 -19.70
N GLU A 317 -26.84 9.79 -20.11
CA GLU A 317 -25.70 8.93 -19.74
C GLU A 317 -25.56 8.77 -18.22
N THR A 318 -25.92 9.78 -17.43
CA THR A 318 -25.85 9.74 -15.96
C THR A 318 -26.83 8.73 -15.39
N VAL A 319 -28.01 8.59 -16.01
CA VAL A 319 -29.01 7.59 -15.65
C VAL A 319 -28.52 6.18 -15.99
N CYS A 320 -27.95 6.00 -17.19
CA CYS A 320 -27.31 4.74 -17.61
C CYS A 320 -26.21 4.33 -16.64
N LYS A 321 -25.29 5.26 -16.32
CA LYS A 321 -24.20 5.08 -15.35
C LYS A 321 -24.75 4.58 -14.02
N LYS A 322 -25.74 5.28 -13.44
CA LYS A 322 -26.32 4.91 -12.14
C LYS A 322 -26.89 3.48 -12.13
N LYS A 323 -27.64 3.09 -13.17
CA LYS A 323 -28.23 1.75 -13.27
C LYS A 323 -27.17 0.66 -13.46
N MET A 324 -26.21 0.87 -14.37
CA MET A 324 -25.12 -0.08 -14.58
C MET A 324 -24.32 -0.32 -13.30
N ASN A 325 -24.04 0.73 -12.53
CA ASN A 325 -23.33 0.59 -11.26
C ASN A 325 -24.07 -0.26 -10.23
N GLN A 326 -25.40 -0.21 -10.21
CA GLN A 326 -26.19 -1.05 -9.31
C GLN A 326 -26.05 -2.52 -9.68
N CYS A 327 -26.13 -2.84 -10.98
CA CYS A 327 -25.92 -4.20 -11.47
C CYS A 327 -24.47 -4.67 -11.28
N ARG A 328 -23.48 -3.81 -11.56
CA ARG A 328 -22.06 -4.10 -11.27
C ARG A 328 -21.87 -4.51 -9.81
N LYS A 329 -22.37 -3.71 -8.86
CA LYS A 329 -22.26 -4.03 -7.43
C LYS A 329 -22.88 -5.37 -7.06
N LYS A 330 -23.96 -5.77 -7.73
CA LYS A 330 -24.58 -7.09 -7.55
C LYS A 330 -23.71 -8.21 -8.11
N ILE A 331 -23.11 -8.02 -9.28
CA ILE A 331 -22.16 -8.97 -9.88
C ILE A 331 -20.91 -9.12 -8.99
N GLU A 332 -20.34 -8.00 -8.55
CA GLU A 332 -19.19 -7.97 -7.62
C GLU A 332 -19.53 -8.64 -6.27
N ALA A 333 -20.78 -8.54 -5.79
CA ALA A 333 -21.22 -9.23 -4.59
C ALA A 333 -21.29 -10.76 -4.74
N LEU A 334 -21.31 -11.28 -5.97
CA LEU A 334 -21.17 -12.70 -6.27
C LEU A 334 -19.69 -13.15 -6.29
N GLY A 335 -18.74 -12.24 -6.08
CA GLY A 335 -17.31 -12.55 -6.04
C GLY A 335 -16.65 -12.61 -7.42
N ILE A 336 -17.28 -12.07 -8.46
CA ILE A 336 -16.74 -11.98 -9.82
C ILE A 336 -16.69 -10.53 -10.29
N SER A 337 -15.63 -10.20 -11.04
CA SER A 337 -15.48 -8.90 -11.69
C SER A 337 -16.44 -8.77 -12.87
N ILE A 338 -16.88 -7.54 -13.16
CA ILE A 338 -17.62 -7.24 -14.40
C ILE A 338 -16.74 -7.35 -15.65
N ALA A 339 -15.41 -7.31 -15.48
CA ALA A 339 -14.45 -7.53 -16.55
C ALA A 339 -14.12 -9.03 -16.65
N GLY A 340 -14.78 -9.71 -17.59
CA GLY A 340 -14.53 -11.11 -17.88
C GLY A 340 -13.22 -11.37 -18.62
N LEU A 341 -12.77 -12.62 -18.54
CA LEU A 341 -11.69 -13.17 -19.37
C LEU A 341 -12.27 -13.58 -20.73
N SER A 342 -11.84 -12.91 -21.80
CA SER A 342 -12.15 -13.36 -23.16
C SER A 342 -11.32 -14.59 -23.52
N LEU A 343 -11.71 -15.33 -24.55
CA LEU A 343 -10.94 -16.49 -25.05
C LEU A 343 -9.47 -16.12 -25.31
N GLU A 344 -9.22 -14.97 -25.92
CA GLU A 344 -7.86 -14.46 -26.14
C GLU A 344 -7.09 -14.23 -24.82
N ASP A 345 -7.75 -13.77 -23.76
CA ASP A 345 -7.10 -13.54 -22.46
C ASP A 345 -6.73 -14.88 -21.80
N VAL A 346 -7.56 -15.91 -21.99
CA VAL A 346 -7.31 -17.29 -21.52
C VAL A 346 -6.17 -17.92 -22.30
N GLU A 347 -6.16 -17.79 -23.63
CA GLU A 347 -5.06 -18.28 -24.49
C GLU A 347 -3.73 -17.62 -24.14
N LEU A 348 -3.75 -16.31 -23.90
CA LEU A 348 -2.57 -15.54 -23.55
C LEU A 348 -2.03 -15.90 -22.16
N SER A 349 -2.90 -15.92 -21.15
CA SER A 349 -2.50 -16.14 -19.75
C SER A 349 -2.39 -17.61 -19.37
N GLY A 350 -2.96 -18.52 -20.15
CA GLY A 350 -3.12 -19.94 -19.81
C GLY A 350 -4.06 -20.17 -18.62
N ARG A 351 -4.91 -19.20 -18.25
CA ARG A 351 -5.72 -19.22 -17.02
C ARG A 351 -7.18 -18.91 -17.33
N THR A 352 -8.08 -19.71 -16.76
CA THR A 352 -9.54 -19.50 -16.83
C THR A 352 -10.06 -18.60 -15.70
N ARG A 353 -9.21 -18.32 -14.69
CA ARG A 353 -9.52 -17.46 -13.56
C ARG A 353 -8.29 -16.69 -13.11
N LEU A 354 -8.46 -15.40 -12.84
CA LEU A 354 -7.44 -14.53 -12.25
C LEU A 354 -7.98 -13.85 -10.99
N GLU A 355 -7.17 -13.86 -9.93
CA GLU A 355 -7.51 -13.18 -8.68
C GLU A 355 -7.63 -11.67 -8.90
N SER A 356 -8.62 -11.01 -8.32
CA SER A 356 -8.76 -9.56 -8.50
C SER A 356 -7.59 -8.77 -7.88
N ILE A 357 -7.15 -7.69 -8.54
CA ILE A 357 -6.14 -6.78 -7.96
C ILE A 357 -6.64 -6.17 -6.63
N ALA A 358 -7.95 -5.98 -6.48
CA ALA A 358 -8.54 -5.53 -5.24
C ALA A 358 -8.32 -6.53 -4.09
N ASP A 359 -8.38 -7.83 -4.36
CA ASP A 359 -8.18 -8.89 -3.38
C ASP A 359 -6.69 -9.10 -3.08
N VAL A 360 -5.83 -9.09 -4.10
CA VAL A 360 -4.36 -9.10 -3.91
C VAL A 360 -3.94 -7.93 -3.02
N LEU A 361 -4.42 -6.73 -3.34
CA LEU A 361 -4.16 -5.52 -2.56
C LEU A 361 -4.73 -5.61 -1.14
N GLN A 362 -5.94 -6.15 -0.97
CA GLN A 362 -6.55 -6.31 0.34
C GLN A 362 -5.78 -7.31 1.21
N LYS A 363 -5.32 -8.43 0.65
CA LYS A 363 -4.49 -9.41 1.34
C LYS A 363 -3.19 -8.77 1.84
N GLU A 364 -2.52 -7.99 0.99
CA GLU A 364 -1.30 -7.26 1.40
C GLU A 364 -1.59 -6.19 2.46
N TRP A 365 -2.69 -5.45 2.29
CA TRP A 365 -3.14 -4.42 3.22
C TRP A 365 -3.50 -5.00 4.58
N ASP A 366 -4.24 -6.11 4.62
CA ASP A 366 -4.64 -6.79 5.85
C ASP A 366 -3.46 -7.48 6.53
N ALA A 367 -2.56 -8.10 5.77
CA ALA A 367 -1.28 -8.57 6.30
C ALA A 367 -0.49 -7.43 6.98
N GLY A 368 -0.69 -6.19 6.50
CA GLY A 368 -0.19 -4.97 7.13
C GLY A 368 -0.99 -4.49 8.34
N ILE A 369 -2.32 -4.50 8.26
CA ILE A 369 -3.23 -4.06 9.34
C ILE A 369 -3.23 -5.01 10.52
N ILE A 370 -2.99 -6.31 10.34
CA ILE A 370 -2.85 -7.25 11.46
C ILE A 370 -1.73 -6.79 12.42
N ARG A 371 -0.85 -5.86 12.01
CA ARG A 371 0.14 -5.19 12.87
C ARG A 371 -0.23 -3.77 13.35
N LYS A 372 -1.23 -3.08 12.78
CA LYS A 372 -1.69 -1.72 13.16
C LYS A 372 -3.16 -1.61 13.60
N SER A 373 -3.93 -2.71 13.54
CA SER A 373 -5.27 -2.72 14.11
C SER A 373 -5.16 -2.50 15.62
N LYS A 374 -6.21 -1.93 16.21
CA LYS A 374 -6.34 -1.70 17.64
C LYS A 374 -6.22 -2.98 18.51
N GLY A 375 -5.82 -4.13 17.95
CA GLY A 375 -5.46 -5.37 18.65
C GLY A 375 -3.96 -5.66 18.82
N ALA A 376 -3.05 -4.78 18.37
CA ALA A 376 -1.62 -4.95 18.67
C ALA A 376 -1.38 -4.92 20.19
N PHE A 377 -0.56 -5.85 20.69
CA PHE A 377 -0.10 -5.87 22.06
C PHE A 377 0.51 -4.50 22.38
N GLY A 378 -0.21 -3.69 23.14
CA GLY A 378 0.17 -2.31 23.40
C GLY A 378 1.46 -2.33 24.21
N GLY A 379 2.53 -1.81 23.61
CA GLY A 379 3.84 -1.82 24.25
C GLY A 379 3.81 -1.20 25.66
N MET A 380 4.82 -1.53 26.45
CA MET A 380 4.95 -1.01 27.81
C MET A 380 5.01 0.51 27.82
N LYS A 381 4.06 1.15 28.51
CA LYS A 381 3.97 2.61 28.65
C LYS A 381 4.07 3.01 30.11
N TYR A 382 4.87 4.04 30.37
CA TYR A 382 4.87 4.70 31.67
C TYR A 382 3.77 5.75 31.71
N ASP A 383 2.82 5.59 32.63
CA ASP A 383 1.75 6.54 32.91
C ASP A 383 2.23 7.56 33.93
N ALA A 384 2.76 8.68 33.45
CA ALA A 384 3.31 9.74 34.29
C ALA A 384 2.29 10.35 35.25
N ARG A 385 0.99 10.38 34.88
CA ARG A 385 -0.08 10.91 35.74
C ARG A 385 -0.31 10.07 36.98
N HIS A 386 -0.14 8.75 36.86
CA HIS A 386 -0.36 7.79 37.94
C HIS A 386 0.95 7.21 38.52
N GLY A 387 2.11 7.59 37.97
CA GLY A 387 3.43 7.14 38.39
C GLY A 387 3.63 5.62 38.28
N ARG A 388 3.07 4.97 37.24
CA ARG A 388 3.06 3.50 37.10
C ARG A 388 3.24 3.05 35.65
N TRP A 389 3.79 1.85 35.47
CA TRP A 389 3.83 1.18 34.17
C TRP A 389 2.49 0.51 33.86
N LYS A 390 2.12 0.45 32.57
CA LYS A 390 0.96 -0.30 32.09
C LYS A 390 1.19 -0.90 30.70
N CYS A 391 0.48 -2.00 30.44
CA CYS A 391 0.39 -2.67 29.17
C CYS A 391 -1.09 -2.90 28.84
N ASN A 392 -1.52 -2.52 27.63
CA ASN A 392 -2.88 -2.80 27.16
C ASN A 392 -2.77 -3.81 26.03
N PHE A 393 -3.46 -4.94 26.09
CA PHE A 393 -3.34 -5.96 25.04
C PHE A 393 -4.64 -6.70 24.84
N THR A 394 -4.72 -7.41 23.72
CA THR A 394 -5.83 -8.30 23.40
C THR A 394 -5.44 -9.74 23.72
N TYR A 395 -6.35 -10.49 24.33
CA TYR A 395 -6.21 -11.92 24.59
C TYR A 395 -7.45 -12.66 24.07
N HIS A 396 -7.37 -13.98 23.93
CA HIS A 396 -8.45 -14.81 23.42
C HIS A 396 -8.98 -15.77 24.50
N ASP A 397 -10.30 -15.94 24.55
CA ASP A 397 -10.91 -16.96 25.41
C ASP A 397 -10.90 -18.35 24.74
N ALA A 398 -11.46 -19.34 25.42
CA ALA A 398 -11.51 -20.72 24.95
C ALA A 398 -12.34 -20.90 23.66
N ALA A 399 -13.25 -19.98 23.33
CA ALA A 399 -14.04 -20.00 22.11
C ALA A 399 -13.33 -19.24 20.96
N GLY A 400 -12.15 -18.66 21.21
CA GLY A 400 -11.41 -17.84 20.25
C GLY A 400 -11.90 -16.40 20.15
N ALA A 401 -12.82 -15.95 21.02
CA ALA A 401 -13.28 -14.57 21.01
C ALA A 401 -12.20 -13.63 21.58
N SER A 402 -12.00 -12.49 20.94
CA SER A 402 -10.98 -11.51 21.32
C SER A 402 -11.48 -10.55 22.40
N HIS A 403 -10.68 -10.37 23.46
CA HIS A 403 -10.96 -9.51 24.61
C HIS A 403 -9.83 -8.52 24.83
N ARG A 404 -10.14 -7.27 25.16
CA ARG A 404 -9.13 -6.24 25.47
C ARG A 404 -8.98 -6.06 26.97
N THR A 405 -7.75 -6.07 27.45
CA THR A 405 -7.42 -5.87 28.87
C THR A 405 -6.29 -4.87 29.07
N THR A 406 -6.10 -4.46 30.33
CA THR A 406 -5.01 -3.59 30.78
C THR A 406 -4.41 -4.16 32.05
N ILE A 407 -3.10 -4.42 32.02
CA ILE A 407 -2.32 -4.75 33.22
C ILE A 407 -1.51 -3.52 33.58
N ALA A 408 -1.74 -3.00 34.80
CA ALA A 408 -1.05 -1.84 35.32
C ALA A 408 -0.36 -2.17 36.64
N GLY A 409 0.83 -1.62 36.84
CA GLY A 409 1.54 -1.70 38.11
C GLY A 409 0.99 -0.76 39.16
N ARG A 410 1.45 -0.93 40.39
CA ARG A 410 1.30 0.05 41.47
C ARG A 410 2.23 1.24 41.22
N LYS A 411 1.97 2.35 41.91
CA LYS A 411 2.85 3.53 41.84
C LYS A 411 4.27 3.15 42.29
N GLY A 412 5.27 3.48 41.47
CA GLY A 412 6.68 3.14 41.73
C GLY A 412 7.08 1.69 41.45
N GLU A 413 6.15 0.83 41.02
CA GLU A 413 6.47 -0.54 40.63
C GLU A 413 7.31 -0.55 39.34
N THR A 414 8.33 -1.42 39.27
CA THR A 414 9.25 -1.46 38.13
C THR A 414 8.54 -1.96 36.88
N ARG A 415 9.06 -1.58 35.69
CA ARG A 415 8.59 -2.11 34.41
C ARG A 415 8.57 -3.63 34.40
N GLU A 416 9.59 -4.22 35.00
CA GLU A 416 9.90 -5.65 35.07
C GLU A 416 8.82 -6.43 35.82
N ALA A 417 8.38 -5.90 36.97
CA ALA A 417 7.28 -6.48 37.72
C ALA A 417 5.97 -6.46 36.93
N VAL A 418 5.72 -5.41 36.14
CA VAL A 418 4.54 -5.36 35.25
C VAL A 418 4.70 -6.31 34.06
N GLU A 419 5.91 -6.50 33.53
CA GLU A 419 6.20 -7.48 32.46
C GLU A 419 5.86 -8.90 32.94
N MET A 420 6.25 -9.24 34.17
CA MET A 420 5.91 -10.54 34.78
C MET A 420 4.40 -10.72 35.00
N LYS A 421 3.69 -9.69 35.47
CA LYS A 421 2.22 -9.74 35.62
C LYS A 421 1.50 -10.00 34.30
N VAL A 422 1.99 -9.42 33.21
CA VAL A 422 1.44 -9.66 31.87
C VAL A 422 1.65 -11.13 31.45
N LEU A 423 2.86 -11.67 31.67
CA LEU A 423 3.14 -13.08 31.37
C LEU A 423 2.30 -14.03 32.24
N GLU A 424 2.15 -13.73 33.53
CA GLU A 424 1.30 -14.49 34.45
C GLU A 424 -0.16 -14.49 34.00
N PHE A 425 -0.69 -13.33 33.58
CA PHE A 425 -2.04 -13.25 33.03
C PHE A 425 -2.23 -14.17 31.81
N ILE A 426 -1.28 -14.17 30.87
CA ILE A 426 -1.34 -15.04 29.69
C ILE A 426 -1.32 -16.53 30.12
N ARG A 427 -0.48 -16.90 31.08
CA ARG A 427 -0.40 -18.27 31.62
C ARG A 427 -1.68 -18.70 32.32
N GLU A 428 -2.28 -17.81 33.11
CA GLU A 428 -3.55 -18.07 33.79
C GLU A 428 -4.70 -18.25 32.79
N ASN A 429 -4.75 -17.39 31.76
CA ASN A 429 -5.72 -17.50 30.68
C ASN A 429 -5.58 -18.83 29.92
N LEU A 430 -4.35 -19.23 29.57
CA LEU A 430 -4.08 -20.55 28.99
C LEU A 430 -4.55 -21.69 29.90
N LYS A 431 -4.28 -21.62 31.20
CA LYS A 431 -4.71 -22.65 32.17
C LYS A 431 -6.23 -22.76 32.24
N LYS A 432 -6.94 -21.62 32.21
CA LYS A 432 -8.41 -21.56 32.15
C LYS A 432 -8.94 -22.19 30.86
N ASN A 433 -8.38 -21.82 29.71
CA ASN A 433 -8.81 -22.33 28.41
C ASN A 433 -8.55 -23.84 28.27
N LEU A 434 -7.40 -24.34 28.73
CA LEU A 434 -7.09 -25.77 28.74
C LEU A 434 -8.02 -26.59 29.65
N LYS A 435 -8.50 -26.01 30.75
CA LYS A 435 -9.51 -26.66 31.63
C LYS A 435 -10.86 -26.80 30.92
N MET A 436 -11.26 -25.81 30.11
CA MET A 436 -12.49 -25.86 29.33
C MET A 436 -12.41 -26.83 28.14
N ALA A 437 -11.22 -27.01 27.58
CA ALA A 437 -10.91 -27.97 26.51
C ALA A 437 -10.65 -29.41 27.02
N ALA A 438 -11.04 -29.74 28.26
CA ALA A 438 -10.83 -31.07 28.83
C ALA A 438 -11.43 -32.16 27.92
N GLY A 439 -10.62 -33.16 27.56
CA GLY A 439 -11.02 -34.28 26.69
C GLY A 439 -10.91 -34.05 25.17
N ARG A 440 -10.80 -32.81 24.69
CA ARG A 440 -10.81 -32.50 23.24
C ARG A 440 -9.42 -32.08 22.74
N GLN A 441 -8.68 -33.01 22.12
CA GLN A 441 -7.28 -32.80 21.73
C GLN A 441 -7.08 -31.64 20.74
N GLN A 442 -7.93 -31.51 19.72
CA GLN A 442 -7.90 -30.40 18.75
C GLN A 442 -8.06 -29.04 19.43
N GLU A 443 -9.00 -28.93 20.38
CA GLU A 443 -9.23 -27.69 21.12
C GLU A 443 -8.07 -27.36 22.06
N LYS A 444 -7.41 -28.37 22.65
CA LYS A 444 -6.18 -28.16 23.43
C LYS A 444 -5.03 -27.62 22.57
N ILE A 445 -4.87 -28.14 21.35
CA ILE A 445 -3.87 -27.62 20.39
C ILE A 445 -4.20 -26.17 20.04
N HIS A 446 -5.47 -25.88 19.76
CA HIS A 446 -5.92 -24.52 19.46
C HIS A 446 -5.65 -23.55 20.61
N CYS A 447 -5.97 -23.92 21.86
CA CYS A 447 -5.67 -23.11 23.05
C CYS A 447 -4.17 -22.83 23.22
N LEU A 448 -3.32 -23.83 22.95
CA LEU A 448 -1.87 -23.68 23.00
C LEU A 448 -1.35 -22.75 21.90
N GLN A 449 -1.91 -22.82 20.69
CA GLN A 449 -1.57 -21.93 19.58
C GLN A 449 -1.96 -20.48 19.87
N LEU A 450 -3.13 -20.24 20.47
CA LEU A 450 -3.56 -18.90 20.90
C LEU A 450 -2.59 -18.31 21.93
N ALA A 451 -2.24 -19.05 22.97
CA ALA A 451 -1.28 -18.58 23.97
C ALA A 451 0.12 -18.35 23.39
N LYS A 452 0.58 -19.21 22.47
CA LYS A 452 1.84 -18.99 21.73
C LYS A 452 1.80 -17.67 20.98
N HIS A 453 0.70 -17.39 20.27
CA HIS A 453 0.54 -16.14 19.53
C HIS A 453 0.55 -14.92 20.47
N GLU A 454 -0.12 -15.00 21.63
CA GLU A 454 -0.10 -13.94 22.65
C GLU A 454 1.30 -13.67 23.21
N ILE A 455 2.07 -14.73 23.51
CA ILE A 455 3.46 -14.61 23.99
C ILE A 455 4.37 -14.04 22.90
N GLN A 456 4.21 -14.48 21.65
CA GLN A 456 4.97 -13.92 20.52
C GLN A 456 4.67 -12.43 20.31
N ASN A 457 3.42 -12.02 20.46
CA ASN A 457 3.03 -10.62 20.39
C ASN A 457 3.62 -9.83 21.56
N PHE A 458 3.56 -10.35 22.78
CA PHE A 458 4.16 -9.71 23.95
C PHE A 458 5.68 -9.53 23.78
N ARG A 459 6.36 -10.56 23.28
CA ARG A 459 7.81 -10.55 22.98
C ARG A 459 8.23 -9.38 22.10
N THR A 460 7.40 -8.96 21.14
CA THR A 460 7.71 -7.80 20.27
C THR A 460 7.79 -6.46 21.03
N THR A 461 7.26 -6.41 22.26
CA THR A 461 7.23 -5.20 23.09
C THR A 461 8.33 -5.16 24.15
N ILE A 462 9.02 -6.28 24.35
CA ILE A 462 10.05 -6.45 25.37
C ILE A 462 11.42 -6.09 24.81
N ILE A 463 12.16 -5.28 25.56
CA ILE A 463 13.51 -4.83 25.21
C ILE A 463 14.56 -5.53 26.10
N ARG A 464 14.15 -6.05 27.26
CA ARG A 464 15.04 -6.68 28.26
C ARG A 464 15.38 -8.12 27.87
N LYS A 465 16.68 -8.44 27.84
CA LYS A 465 17.19 -9.74 27.36
C LYS A 465 16.73 -10.91 28.22
N GLU A 466 16.67 -10.73 29.53
CA GLU A 466 16.28 -11.75 30.51
C GLU A 466 14.81 -12.16 30.32
N MET A 467 13.95 -11.17 30.08
CA MET A 467 12.54 -11.40 29.81
C MET A 467 12.33 -12.04 28.43
N LEU A 468 13.11 -11.65 27.41
CA LEU A 468 13.08 -12.31 26.11
C LEU A 468 13.44 -13.80 26.22
N ALA A 469 14.49 -14.15 26.97
CA ALA A 469 14.86 -15.54 27.22
C ALA A 469 13.73 -16.33 27.91
N THR A 470 13.05 -15.71 28.89
CA THR A 470 11.90 -16.31 29.58
C THR A 470 10.72 -16.56 28.63
N LEU A 471 10.43 -15.63 27.73
CA LEU A 471 9.37 -15.77 26.73
C LEU A 471 9.71 -16.83 25.69
N ASP A 472 10.97 -16.90 25.25
CA ASP A 472 11.45 -17.90 24.31
C ASP A 472 11.35 -19.31 24.89
N ASP A 473 11.72 -19.50 26.17
CA ASP A 473 11.50 -20.77 26.88
C ASP A 473 10.01 -21.14 26.97
N CYS A 474 9.12 -20.18 27.24
CA CYS A 474 7.68 -20.43 27.25
C CYS A 474 7.16 -20.91 25.89
N ILE A 475 7.63 -20.31 24.80
CA ILE A 475 7.24 -20.72 23.43
C ILE A 475 7.71 -22.15 23.16
N LEU A 476 8.95 -22.50 23.53
CA LEU A 476 9.48 -23.85 23.37
C LEU A 476 8.69 -24.88 24.17
N GLN A 477 8.30 -24.55 25.41
CA GLN A 477 7.47 -25.42 26.23
C GLN A 477 6.08 -25.66 25.61
N ILE A 478 5.48 -24.62 25.01
CA ILE A 478 4.20 -24.75 24.30
C ILE A 478 4.34 -25.63 23.06
N ASP A 479 5.37 -25.41 22.25
CA ASP A 479 5.62 -26.21 21.04
C ASP A 479 5.87 -27.69 21.37
N SER A 480 6.63 -27.97 22.42
CA SER A 480 6.83 -29.33 22.94
C SER A 480 5.50 -29.99 23.35
N ARG A 481 4.61 -29.24 24.02
CA ARG A 481 3.27 -29.73 24.41
C ARG A 481 2.37 -29.99 23.20
N ILE A 482 2.36 -29.10 22.20
CA ILE A 482 1.61 -29.31 20.95
C ILE A 482 2.10 -30.58 20.27
N LYS A 483 3.42 -30.74 20.13
CA LYS A 483 4.02 -31.94 19.52
C LYS A 483 3.60 -33.23 20.24
N LYS A 484 3.68 -33.27 21.58
CA LYS A 484 3.25 -34.42 22.39
C LYS A 484 1.78 -34.78 22.20
N ILE A 485 0.89 -33.79 22.13
CA ILE A 485 -0.55 -34.04 21.90
C ILE A 485 -0.76 -34.61 20.50
N SER A 486 -0.09 -34.05 19.48
CA SER A 486 -0.20 -34.50 18.09
C SER A 486 0.36 -35.91 17.87
N THR A 487 1.43 -36.30 18.56
CA THR A 487 2.05 -37.64 18.44
C THR A 487 1.33 -38.73 19.24
N SER A 488 0.59 -38.36 20.30
CA SER A 488 -0.22 -39.32 21.09
C SER A 488 -1.33 -40.03 20.28
N LYS A 489 -1.59 -39.57 19.05
CA LYS A 489 -2.52 -40.18 18.09
C LYS A 489 -1.95 -41.44 17.42
N ILE A 490 -0.63 -41.60 17.35
CA ILE A 490 0.03 -42.65 16.58
C ILE A 490 0.16 -43.96 17.38
N GLU A 491 0.36 -43.88 18.70
CA GLU A 491 0.57 -45.08 19.53
C GLU A 491 -0.71 -45.82 19.91
N LYS A 492 -1.88 -45.15 19.91
CA LYS A 492 -3.17 -45.81 20.21
C LYS A 492 -3.84 -46.50 19.02
N SER A 493 -3.36 -46.28 17.80
CA SER A 493 -3.86 -46.94 16.58
C SER A 493 -2.94 -48.06 16.06
N GLY A 494 -1.80 -48.32 16.72
CA GLY A 494 -0.81 -49.33 16.29
C GLY A 494 -0.88 -50.67 17.03
N GLY A 495 -1.85 -50.88 17.92
CA GLY A 495 -1.94 -52.09 18.74
C GLY A 495 -3.27 -52.81 18.57
N MET A 496 -3.44 -53.56 17.47
CA MET A 496 -4.16 -54.85 17.38
C MET A 496 -4.36 -55.19 15.90
N GLY A 497 -3.73 -56.27 15.44
CA GLY A 497 -3.97 -56.78 14.10
C GLY A 497 -2.94 -57.74 13.50
N TYR A 498 -2.27 -58.57 14.30
CA TYR A 498 -1.71 -59.82 13.81
C TYR A 498 -1.99 -60.93 14.82
N GLY A 499 -2.82 -61.89 14.42
CA GLY A 499 -3.18 -63.04 15.24
C GLY A 499 -4.28 -63.88 14.58
N LEU A 500 -3.82 -64.82 13.75
CA LEU A 500 -4.50 -65.95 13.08
C LEU A 500 -5.27 -65.64 11.79
#